data_AF-A0A2T4Z5X7-F1
#
_entry.id   AF-A0A2T4Z5X7-F1
#
_cell.length_a   1.000
_cell.length_b   1.000
_cell.length_c   1.000
_cell.angle_alpha   90.00
_cell.angle_beta   90.00
_cell.angle_gamma   90.00
#
_symmetry.space_group_name_H-M   'P 1'
#
loop_
_entity.id
_entity.type
_entity.pdbx_description
1 polymer ?
#
loop_
_entity_poly.entity_id
_entity_poly.type
_entity_poly.pdbx_seq_one_letter_code
_entity_poly.pdbx_strand_id
1 'polypeptide(L)'
;MGLASADFAASDGHAQNEGLVALVLWRLRDPAWRPSFRDLMEDARTCIGPSMEPASVLGALREALAVDGSLATRATTLALEAREIMARDMADRPALNRRGATRPTGRRSSWHSFAPLFLGT
;
A
#
# COMPACT_ATOMS: atom_id res chain seq x y z
N MET A 1 -20.76 35.67 15.67
CA MET A 1 -21.20 34.98 14.44
C MET A 1 -19.97 34.39 13.79
N GLY A 2 -19.78 33.06 13.79
CA GLY A 2 -18.53 32.46 13.31
C GLY A 2 -18.55 30.93 13.30
N LEU A 3 -19.55 30.31 12.66
CA LEU A 3 -19.71 28.85 12.57
C LEU A 3 -20.06 28.38 11.14
N ALA A 4 -19.42 28.93 10.10
CA ALA A 4 -19.76 28.62 8.70
C ALA A 4 -18.62 28.02 7.86
N SER A 5 -17.49 27.60 8.47
CA SER A 5 -16.34 27.09 7.69
C SER A 5 -16.18 25.57 7.68
N ALA A 6 -16.94 24.82 8.49
CA ALA A 6 -16.81 23.36 8.57
C ALA A 6 -17.69 22.59 7.57
N ASP A 7 -18.79 23.19 7.10
CA ASP A 7 -19.79 22.50 6.26
C ASP A 7 -19.28 22.26 4.82
N PHE A 8 -18.52 23.20 4.27
CA PHE A 8 -17.98 23.10 2.91
C PHE A 8 -16.95 21.98 2.75
N ALA A 9 -16.06 21.79 3.74
CA ALA A 9 -15.02 20.76 3.65
C ALA A 9 -15.58 19.32 3.75
N ALA A 10 -16.66 19.13 4.52
CA ALA A 10 -17.37 17.86 4.57
C ALA A 10 -18.13 17.59 3.26
N SER A 11 -18.70 18.64 2.65
CA SER A 11 -19.37 18.54 1.35
C SER A 11 -18.40 18.18 0.22
N ASP A 12 -17.17 18.72 0.24
CA ASP A 12 -16.12 18.38 -0.72
C ASP A 12 -15.65 16.93 -0.61
N GLY A 13 -15.45 16.42 0.62
CA GLY A 13 -15.02 15.04 0.83
C GLY A 13 -16.07 14.01 0.40
N HIS A 14 -17.36 14.32 0.59
CA HIS A 14 -18.45 13.45 0.16
C HIS A 14 -18.59 13.42 -1.36
N ALA A 15 -18.60 14.59 -2.02
CA ALA A 15 -18.68 14.68 -3.47
C ALA A 15 -17.48 14.01 -4.18
N GLN A 16 -16.28 14.10 -3.60
CA GLN A 16 -15.10 13.39 -4.09
C GLN A 16 -15.27 11.87 -4.00
N ASN A 17 -15.85 11.36 -2.90
CA ASN A 17 -16.11 9.93 -2.74
C ASN A 17 -17.14 9.44 -3.76
N GLU A 18 -18.25 10.17 -3.96
CA GLU A 18 -19.25 9.84 -4.98
C GLU A 18 -18.66 9.86 -6.39
N GLY A 19 -17.85 10.87 -6.71
CA GLY A 19 -17.13 10.96 -7.98
C GLY A 19 -16.17 9.80 -8.20
N LEU A 20 -15.48 9.35 -7.15
CA LEU A 20 -14.60 8.19 -7.20
C LEU A 20 -15.37 6.89 -7.44
N VAL A 21 -16.50 6.69 -6.75
CA VAL A 21 -17.37 5.53 -6.96
C VAL A 21 -17.92 5.52 -8.39
N ALA A 22 -18.36 6.67 -8.91
CA ALA A 22 -18.85 6.81 -10.28
C ALA A 22 -17.76 6.48 -11.32
N LEU A 23 -16.53 6.96 -11.12
CA LEU A 23 -15.37 6.65 -11.97
C LEU A 23 -15.10 5.14 -12.00
N VAL A 24 -15.06 4.52 -10.83
CA VAL A 24 -14.82 3.07 -10.68
C VAL A 24 -15.92 2.27 -11.38
N LEU A 25 -17.19 2.62 -11.17
CA LEU A 25 -18.33 1.98 -11.85
C LEU A 25 -18.23 2.12 -13.37
N TRP A 26 -17.90 3.31 -13.87
CA TRP A 26 -17.77 3.57 -15.30
C TRP A 26 -16.65 2.70 -15.92
N ARG A 27 -15.46 2.67 -15.31
CA ARG A 27 -14.34 1.82 -15.76
C ARG A 27 -14.68 0.33 -15.71
N LEU A 28 -15.29 -0.14 -14.63
CA LEU A 28 -15.65 -1.55 -14.49
C LEU A 28 -16.69 -1.99 -15.52
N ARG A 29 -17.61 -1.11 -15.91
CA ARG A 29 -18.64 -1.36 -16.92
C ARG A 29 -18.12 -1.30 -18.35
N ASP A 30 -17.01 -0.62 -18.61
CA ASP A 30 -16.40 -0.58 -19.94
C ASP A 30 -15.78 -1.96 -20.28
N PRO A 31 -16.35 -2.71 -21.26
CA PRO A 31 -15.81 -4.01 -21.64
C PRO A 31 -14.46 -3.92 -22.37
N ALA A 32 -14.17 -2.78 -23.02
CA ALA A 32 -12.92 -2.56 -23.74
C ALA A 32 -11.77 -2.20 -22.78
N TRP A 33 -12.09 -1.70 -21.59
CA TRP A 33 -11.09 -1.41 -20.58
C TRP A 33 -10.55 -2.70 -19.96
N ARG A 34 -9.22 -2.83 -19.93
CA ARG A 34 -8.54 -3.90 -19.19
C ARG A 34 -8.41 -3.49 -17.73
N PRO A 35 -8.86 -4.32 -16.77
CA PRO A 35 -8.74 -3.99 -15.36
C PRO A 35 -7.25 -3.96 -14.96
N SER A 36 -6.79 -2.76 -14.62
CA SER A 36 -5.45 -2.46 -14.14
C SER A 36 -5.58 -1.48 -12.97
N PHE A 37 -5.14 -1.90 -11.79
CA PHE A 37 -5.23 -1.05 -10.59
C PHE A 37 -4.39 0.21 -10.73
N ARG A 38 -3.26 0.11 -11.44
CA ARG A 38 -2.38 1.25 -11.72
C ARG A 38 -3.07 2.30 -12.59
N ASP A 39 -3.75 1.88 -13.66
CA ASP A 39 -4.44 2.81 -14.56
C ASP A 39 -5.64 3.45 -13.85
N LEU A 40 -6.36 2.68 -13.04
CA LEU A 40 -7.46 3.20 -12.22
C LEU A 40 -6.98 4.24 -11.20
N MET A 41 -5.81 4.04 -10.60
CA MET A 41 -5.19 5.02 -9.71
C MET A 41 -4.77 6.29 -10.44
N GLU A 42 -4.26 6.17 -11.68
CA GLU A 42 -3.90 7.32 -12.51
C GLU A 42 -5.14 8.14 -12.92
N ASP A 43 -6.22 7.46 -13.29
CA ASP A 43 -7.51 8.09 -13.57
C ASP A 43 -8.06 8.80 -12.33
N ALA A 44 -8.04 8.14 -11.17
CA ALA A 44 -8.52 8.74 -9.91
C ALA A 44 -7.74 10.00 -9.56
N ARG A 45 -6.42 10.00 -9.77
CA ARG A 45 -5.56 11.16 -9.54
C ARG A 45 -5.81 12.30 -10.53
N THR A 46 -6.09 11.96 -11.78
CA THR A 46 -6.34 12.92 -12.87
C THR A 46 -7.73 13.54 -12.75
N CYS A 47 -8.74 12.73 -12.42
CA CYS A 47 -10.14 13.14 -12.44
C CYS A 47 -10.64 13.67 -11.09
N ILE A 48 -10.14 13.16 -9.96
CA ILE A 48 -10.62 13.55 -8.62
C ILE A 48 -9.57 14.41 -7.90
N GLY A 49 -8.33 13.95 -7.81
CA GLY A 49 -7.26 14.75 -7.24
C GLY A 49 -5.94 14.02 -6.98
N PRO A 50 -4.79 14.73 -6.99
CA PRO A 50 -3.48 14.10 -6.96
C PRO A 50 -3.15 13.37 -5.65
N SER A 51 -3.86 13.69 -4.56
CA SER A 51 -3.71 13.07 -3.24
C SER A 51 -4.52 11.78 -3.08
N MET A 52 -4.99 11.17 -4.18
CA MET A 52 -5.77 9.93 -4.10
C MET A 52 -4.91 8.77 -3.61
N GLU A 53 -5.35 8.20 -2.50
CA GLU A 53 -4.72 7.08 -1.82
C GLU A 53 -5.30 5.75 -2.31
N PRO A 54 -4.47 4.70 -2.41
CA PRO A 54 -4.92 3.36 -2.81
C PRO A 54 -6.08 2.81 -1.95
N ALA A 55 -6.08 3.12 -0.65
CA ALA A 55 -7.13 2.68 0.27
C ALA A 55 -8.50 3.27 -0.08
N SER A 56 -8.56 4.53 -0.53
CA SER A 56 -9.80 5.19 -0.94
C SER A 56 -10.38 4.55 -2.20
N VAL A 57 -9.52 4.20 -3.18
CA VAL A 57 -9.94 3.51 -4.39
C VAL A 57 -10.48 2.10 -4.09
N LEU A 58 -9.86 1.39 -3.15
CA LEU A 58 -10.39 0.09 -2.68
C LEU A 58 -11.72 0.22 -1.94
N GLY A 59 -11.90 1.30 -1.17
CA GLY A 59 -13.19 1.63 -0.54
C GLY A 59 -14.29 1.83 -1.60
N ALA A 60 -14.02 2.66 -2.60
CA ALA A 60 -14.93 2.92 -3.71
C ALA A 60 -15.23 1.66 -4.56
N LEU A 61 -14.24 0.78 -4.74
CA LEU A 61 -14.43 -0.53 -5.37
C LEU A 61 -15.42 -1.40 -4.60
N ARG A 62 -15.35 -1.40 -3.26
CA ARG A 62 -16.28 -2.14 -2.41
C ARG A 62 -17.70 -1.58 -2.50
N GLU A 63 -17.84 -0.26 -2.55
CA GLU A 63 -19.13 0.41 -2.73
C GLU A 63 -19.72 0.13 -4.12
N ALA A 64 -18.91 0.20 -5.17
CA ALA A 64 -19.32 -0.15 -6.53
C ALA A 64 -19.87 -1.58 -6.63
N LEU A 65 -19.27 -2.53 -5.91
CA LEU A 65 -19.75 -3.92 -5.83
C LEU A 65 -21.08 -4.07 -5.08
N ALA A 66 -21.33 -3.23 -4.09
CA ALA A 66 -22.62 -3.20 -3.40
C ALA A 66 -23.74 -2.70 -4.33
N VAL A 67 -23.41 -1.82 -5.28
CA VAL A 67 -24.34 -1.30 -6.28
C VAL A 67 -24.59 -2.31 -7.40
N ASP A 68 -23.53 -2.97 -7.91
CA ASP A 68 -23.61 -3.87 -9.06
C ASP A 68 -22.72 -5.10 -8.89
N GLY A 69 -23.31 -6.18 -8.40
CA GLY A 69 -22.62 -7.45 -8.15
C GLY A 69 -22.14 -8.18 -9.41
N SER A 70 -22.62 -7.79 -10.60
CA SER A 70 -22.16 -8.39 -11.86
C SER A 70 -20.69 -8.05 -12.17
N LEU A 71 -20.18 -7.00 -11.54
CA LEU A 71 -18.79 -6.51 -11.69
C LEU A 71 -17.79 -7.25 -10.80
N ALA A 72 -18.24 -8.21 -9.97
CA ALA A 72 -17.45 -8.92 -8.96
C ALA A 72 -16.14 -9.52 -9.50
N THR A 73 -16.18 -10.18 -10.66
CA THR A 73 -14.99 -10.81 -11.25
C THR A 73 -13.92 -9.78 -11.58
N ARG A 74 -14.30 -8.70 -12.27
CA ARG A 74 -13.38 -7.63 -12.69
C ARG A 74 -12.83 -6.87 -11.47
N ALA A 75 -13.68 -6.58 -10.49
CA ALA A 75 -13.25 -5.94 -9.25
C ALA A 75 -12.29 -6.83 -8.43
N THR A 76 -12.51 -8.15 -8.40
CA THR A 76 -11.62 -9.08 -7.72
C THR A 76 -10.22 -9.07 -8.34
N THR A 77 -10.12 -9.02 -9.68
CA THR A 77 -8.83 -8.86 -10.37
C THR A 77 -8.09 -7.60 -9.89
N LEU A 78 -8.78 -6.47 -9.82
CA LEU A 78 -8.19 -5.20 -9.34
C LEU A 78 -7.76 -5.29 -7.87
N ALA A 79 -8.56 -5.92 -7.02
CA ALA A 79 -8.25 -6.06 -5.59
C ALA A 79 -7.01 -6.95 -5.36
N LEU A 80 -6.84 -8.01 -6.16
CA LEU A 80 -5.65 -8.86 -6.11
C LEU A 80 -4.40 -8.11 -6.54
N GLU A 81 -4.48 -7.36 -7.65
CA GLU A 81 -3.36 -6.54 -8.13
C GLU A 81 -2.97 -5.45 -7.11
N ALA A 82 -3.95 -4.76 -6.53
CA ALA A 82 -3.72 -3.77 -5.49
C ALA A 82 -2.98 -4.38 -4.28
N ARG A 83 -3.39 -5.58 -3.86
CA ARG A 83 -2.76 -6.30 -2.74
C ARG A 83 -1.30 -6.67 -3.06
N GLU A 84 -1.00 -7.10 -4.28
CA GLU A 84 0.36 -7.43 -4.70
C GLU A 84 1.26 -6.18 -4.70
N ILE A 85 0.76 -5.04 -5.20
CA ILE A 85 1.48 -3.76 -5.19
C ILE A 85 1.74 -3.32 -3.75
N MET A 86 0.73 -3.33 -2.88
CA MET A 86 0.86 -2.94 -1.48
C MET A 86 1.81 -3.87 -0.70
N ALA A 87 1.75 -5.18 -0.94
CA ALA A 87 2.66 -6.14 -0.33
C ALA A 87 4.11 -5.90 -0.75
N ARG A 88 4.32 -5.51 -2.02
CA ARG A 88 5.64 -5.16 -2.54
C ARG A 88 6.17 -3.87 -1.92
N ASP A 89 5.36 -2.82 -1.79
CA ASP A 89 5.74 -1.58 -1.11
C ASP A 89 6.09 -1.81 0.37
N MET A 90 5.37 -2.71 1.04
CA MET A 90 5.70 -3.11 2.41
C MET A 90 7.01 -3.89 2.51
N ALA A 91 7.31 -4.72 1.52
CA ALA A 91 8.55 -5.50 1.47
C ALA A 91 9.78 -4.66 1.05
N ASP A 92 9.58 -3.65 0.20
CA ASP A 92 10.63 -2.77 -0.30
C ASP A 92 11.05 -1.71 0.71
N ARG A 93 10.23 -1.45 1.75
CA ARG A 93 10.63 -0.68 2.94
C ARG A 93 11.72 -1.49 3.67
N PRO A 94 13.03 -1.21 3.48
CA PRO A 94 14.03 -1.92 4.22
C PRO A 94 13.82 -1.50 5.67
N ALA A 95 13.87 -2.46 6.59
CA ALA A 95 13.94 -2.19 8.02
C ALA A 95 15.16 -1.29 8.31
N LEU A 96 14.99 0.02 8.19
CA LEU A 96 15.99 1.05 8.44
C LEU A 96 16.23 1.22 9.95
N ASN A 97 15.91 0.18 10.73
CA ASN A 97 15.93 0.18 12.18
C ASN A 97 16.48 -1.14 12.76
N ARG A 98 17.48 -1.75 12.11
CA ARG A 98 18.21 -2.91 12.66
C ARG A 98 19.74 -2.75 12.64
N ARG A 99 20.26 -1.52 12.75
CA ARG A 99 21.69 -1.24 13.00
C ARG A 99 21.92 -0.46 14.30
N GLY A 100 21.31 -0.90 15.39
CA GLY A 100 21.37 -0.19 16.67
C GLY A 100 21.35 -1.04 17.95
N ALA A 101 21.62 -2.34 17.89
CA ALA A 101 21.86 -3.21 19.04
C ALA A 101 22.18 -4.59 18.45
N THR A 102 23.33 -5.24 18.62
CA THR A 102 24.16 -5.40 19.81
C THR A 102 25.59 -5.64 19.34
N ARG A 103 26.56 -4.87 19.85
CA ARG A 103 27.96 -5.25 19.79
C ARG A 103 28.17 -6.26 20.93
N PRO A 104 28.37 -7.57 20.67
CA PRO A 104 28.79 -8.45 21.75
C PRO A 104 30.22 -8.05 22.12
N THR A 105 30.37 -7.32 23.22
CA THR A 105 31.63 -7.19 23.94
C THR A 105 31.99 -8.54 24.55
N GLY A 106 32.40 -9.47 23.69
CA GLY A 106 33.06 -10.71 24.07
C GLY A 106 34.50 -10.41 24.44
N ARG A 107 34.73 -9.94 25.67
CA ARG A 107 36.06 -9.94 26.28
C ARG A 107 35.97 -10.38 27.74
N ARG A 108 35.67 -11.67 27.93
CA ARG A 108 36.06 -12.47 29.09
C ARG A 108 36.94 -13.59 28.54
N SER A 109 38.25 -13.49 28.74
CA SER A 109 38.99 -14.13 29.83
C SER A 109 39.48 -15.53 29.44
N SER A 110 40.80 -15.61 29.21
CA SER A 110 41.70 -16.62 29.75
C SER A 110 41.27 -18.08 29.67
N TRP A 111 41.80 -18.84 28.71
CA TRP A 111 42.30 -20.20 28.97
C TRP A 111 43.61 -20.43 28.21
N HIS A 112 44.63 -20.72 29.00
CA HIS A 112 45.94 -21.23 28.61
C HIS A 112 45.85 -22.58 27.87
N SER A 113 46.93 -22.87 27.13
CA SER A 113 47.37 -24.20 26.66
C SER A 113 46.65 -24.70 25.40
N PHE A 114 47.29 -25.26 24.37
CA PHE A 114 48.49 -26.09 24.26
C PHE A 114 49.06 -25.94 22.84
N ALA A 115 50.37 -25.75 22.68
CA ALA A 115 51.12 -26.21 21.50
C ALA A 115 52.65 -26.09 21.72
N PRO A 116 53.36 -27.19 21.99
CA PRO A 116 54.76 -27.30 21.64
C PRO A 116 54.89 -28.19 20.40
N LEU A 117 55.20 -27.60 19.24
CA LEU A 117 55.77 -28.37 18.14
C LEU A 117 57.28 -28.42 18.33
N PHE A 118 57.74 -29.56 18.84
CA PHE A 118 59.14 -29.96 18.81
C PHE A 118 59.60 -30.05 17.34
N LEU A 119 60.64 -29.29 17.03
CA LEU A 119 61.42 -29.35 15.81
C LEU A 119 62.63 -30.27 16.07
N GLY A 120 62.77 -31.34 15.30
CA GLY A 120 63.95 -32.19 15.37
C GLY A 120 63.81 -33.46 14.55
N THR A 121 64.36 -33.44 13.34
CA THR A 121 65.50 -34.26 12.90
C THR A 121 65.97 -33.73 11.55
#